data_AF-A0A950X839-F1
#
_entry.id   AF-A0A950X839-F1
#
_cell.length_a   1.000
_cell.length_b   1.000
_cell.length_c   1.000
_cell.angle_alpha   90.00
_cell.angle_beta   90.00
_cell.angle_gamma   90.00
#
_symmetry.space_group_name_H-M   'P 1'
#
loop_
_entity.id
_entity.type
_entity.pdbx_description
1 polymer ?
#
loop_
_entity_poly.entity_id
_entity_poly.type
_entity_poly.pdbx_seq_one_letter_code
_entity_poly.pdbx_strand_id
1 'polypeptide(L)'
;GYSIQTLTPLTTAATSYFDYLDFEGVGGPNSLSGIRTSTITPTFSYNTVNHPIIPTHGLRFSLSIGFSGSVLGGNVNTLQPAMDVAYFRRGIFKSNVMGFHFAGRFITGYGGRVAPPYSRYYMGGEDDVRGFDILTISPIAYIPTNNPAVPVYNNDGTVRVQRIVESNGTIGTTPVYQNVPYYQLILPGGDTYGVFNYEYRIPIIGPVTLAPFLDVGVDRLSIPSQLGLNPTRVDQLNAEFPEADFSRRAVIAPGTQKPRASAGLELQVLMPVVNAPFRLYWAYNLSYVNTNLIPPIVIDRSLFPNEASFKNALNLLYPTGLPIPFDERRSLFRFSIGRTF
;
A
#
# COMPACT_ATOMS: atom_id res chain seq x y z
N GLY A 1 23.89 -5.34 5.73
CA GLY A 1 23.38 -5.80 4.44
C GLY A 1 23.70 -4.77 3.39
N TYR A 2 23.90 -5.20 2.15
CA TYR A 2 24.07 -4.33 1.00
C TYR A 2 23.25 -4.88 -0.16
N SER A 3 22.53 -4.03 -0.86
CA SER A 3 21.79 -4.40 -2.08
C SER A 3 21.88 -3.32 -3.14
N ILE A 4 21.81 -3.75 -4.39
CA ILE A 4 21.59 -2.91 -5.56
C ILE A 4 20.33 -3.44 -6.25
N GLN A 5 19.35 -2.58 -6.50
CA GLN A 5 18.07 -2.99 -7.04
C GLN A 5 17.72 -2.18 -8.29
N THR A 6 16.95 -2.83 -9.17
CA THR A 6 16.24 -2.22 -10.27
C THR A 6 14.77 -2.62 -10.13
N LEU A 7 13.88 -1.64 -10.24
CA LEU A 7 12.44 -1.78 -10.07
C LEU A 7 11.77 -1.52 -11.40
N THR A 8 10.84 -2.40 -11.77
CA THR A 8 10.02 -2.25 -12.97
C THR A 8 8.55 -2.20 -12.53
N PRO A 9 7.96 -0.99 -12.42
CA PRO A 9 6.55 -0.86 -12.11
C PRO A 9 5.69 -1.48 -13.21
N LEU A 10 4.61 -2.17 -12.82
CA LEU A 10 3.72 -2.86 -13.76
C LEU A 10 2.59 -1.96 -14.27
N THR A 11 2.44 -0.76 -13.71
CA THR A 11 1.39 0.20 -14.07
C THR A 11 1.95 1.60 -14.15
N THR A 12 1.36 2.44 -15.02
CA THR A 12 1.71 3.86 -15.16
C THR A 12 1.54 4.64 -13.84
N ALA A 13 0.58 4.22 -13.00
CA ALA A 13 0.37 4.79 -11.68
C ALA A 13 1.54 4.53 -10.74
N ALA A 14 2.01 3.29 -10.70
CA ALA A 14 3.17 2.92 -9.90
C ALA A 14 4.45 3.59 -10.43
N THR A 15 4.62 3.69 -11.75
CA THR A 15 5.73 4.44 -12.36
C THR A 15 5.72 5.89 -11.92
N SER A 16 4.58 6.59 -12.09
CA SER A 16 4.46 8.00 -11.71
C SER A 16 4.71 8.22 -10.22
N TYR A 17 4.19 7.33 -9.37
CA TYR A 17 4.43 7.39 -7.93
C TYR A 17 5.92 7.23 -7.58
N PHE A 18 6.59 6.23 -8.14
CA PHE A 18 7.99 5.94 -7.82
C PHE A 18 8.90 7.04 -8.38
N ASP A 19 8.61 7.54 -9.57
CA ASP A 19 9.37 8.64 -10.17
C ASP A 19 9.20 9.95 -9.38
N TYR A 20 8.03 10.17 -8.76
CA TYR A 20 7.71 11.46 -8.12
C TYR A 20 8.03 11.51 -6.62
N LEU A 21 8.15 10.39 -5.91
CA LEU A 21 8.41 10.41 -4.46
C LEU A 21 9.89 10.73 -4.15
N ASP A 22 10.22 11.68 -3.27
CA ASP A 22 11.61 12.13 -3.07
C ASP A 22 12.47 11.19 -2.17
N PHE A 23 12.71 9.95 -2.62
CA PHE A 23 13.42 8.93 -1.83
C PHE A 23 14.92 8.81 -2.16
N GLU A 24 15.36 9.22 -3.35
CA GLU A 24 16.79 9.28 -3.71
C GLU A 24 17.42 10.67 -3.44
N GLY A 25 16.60 11.72 -3.26
CA GLY A 25 17.09 13.09 -3.02
C GLY A 25 17.79 13.71 -4.22
N VAL A 26 17.42 13.31 -5.44
CA VAL A 26 17.96 13.85 -6.70
C VAL A 26 16.92 14.71 -7.41
N GLY A 27 17.33 15.76 -8.10
CA GLY A 27 16.41 16.59 -8.89
C GLY A 27 15.92 15.83 -10.13
N GLY A 28 14.60 15.86 -10.38
CA GLY A 28 13.97 15.13 -11.49
C GLY A 28 13.42 13.74 -11.09
N PRO A 29 12.97 12.92 -12.06
CA PRO A 29 12.47 11.58 -11.79
C PRO A 29 13.52 10.71 -11.08
N ASN A 30 13.12 9.93 -10.07
CA ASN A 30 14.04 8.97 -9.45
C ASN A 30 14.52 7.93 -10.47
N SER A 31 15.75 7.44 -10.29
CA SER A 31 16.18 6.30 -11.06
C SER A 31 15.58 5.04 -10.46
N LEU A 32 14.75 4.34 -11.23
CA LEU A 32 14.26 3.02 -10.84
C LEU A 32 15.33 1.94 -11.02
N SER A 33 16.57 2.31 -11.33
CA SER A 33 17.72 1.43 -11.50
C SER A 33 18.90 1.92 -10.67
N GLY A 34 19.69 1.00 -10.12
CA GLY A 34 20.89 1.37 -9.37
C GLY A 34 20.59 1.91 -7.96
N ILE A 35 19.42 1.59 -7.41
CA ILE A 35 19.03 1.90 -6.03
C ILE A 35 19.94 1.09 -5.09
N ARG A 36 20.82 1.78 -4.35
CA ARG A 36 21.80 1.18 -3.43
C ARG A 36 21.34 1.34 -2.00
N THR A 37 21.11 0.22 -1.31
CA THR A 37 20.71 0.21 0.09
C THR A 37 21.78 -0.50 0.93
N SER A 38 22.50 0.29 1.72
CA SER A 38 23.46 -0.19 2.72
C SER A 38 22.83 -0.06 4.10
N THR A 39 22.66 -1.17 4.82
CA THR A 39 21.88 -1.21 6.07
C THR A 39 22.62 -1.95 7.18
N ILE A 40 22.55 -1.43 8.41
CA ILE A 40 22.92 -2.14 9.64
C ILE A 40 21.64 -2.38 10.45
N THR A 41 21.46 -3.61 10.94
CA THR A 41 20.25 -4.00 11.67
C THR A 41 20.62 -4.76 12.95
N PRO A 42 20.91 -4.06 14.07
CA PRO A 42 20.97 -4.72 15.37
C PRO A 42 19.63 -5.38 15.66
N THR A 43 19.69 -6.59 16.21
CA THR A 43 18.51 -7.39 16.56
C THR A 43 18.72 -7.99 17.94
N PHE A 44 17.70 -7.88 18.79
CA PHE A 44 17.59 -8.61 20.05
C PHE A 44 16.45 -9.61 19.91
N SER A 45 16.70 -10.87 20.27
CA SER A 45 15.69 -11.91 20.25
C SER A 45 15.70 -12.72 21.54
N TYR A 46 14.51 -13.07 22.00
CA TYR A 46 14.28 -13.89 23.19
C TYR A 46 13.16 -14.87 22.91
N ASN A 47 13.38 -16.16 23.21
CA ASN A 47 12.41 -17.20 22.91
C ASN A 47 12.38 -18.27 23.99
N THR A 48 11.20 -18.45 24.59
CA THR A 48 10.87 -19.48 25.58
C THR A 48 9.69 -20.33 25.16
N VAL A 49 9.24 -20.20 23.91
CA VAL A 49 8.13 -20.98 23.35
C VAL A 49 8.52 -22.46 23.37
N ASN A 50 7.66 -23.26 23.99
CA ASN A 50 7.98 -24.65 24.27
C ASN A 50 7.88 -25.60 23.06
N HIS A 51 7.18 -25.20 22.00
CA HIS A 51 7.04 -26.01 20.79
C HIS A 51 6.92 -25.12 19.54
N PRO A 52 7.68 -25.38 18.46
CA PRO A 52 7.76 -24.48 17.30
C PRO A 52 6.50 -24.42 16.43
N ILE A 53 5.71 -25.50 16.39
CA ILE A 53 4.51 -25.60 15.53
C ILE A 53 3.20 -25.50 16.34
N ILE A 54 3.09 -26.24 17.44
CA ILE A 54 1.91 -26.28 18.32
C ILE A 54 2.30 -25.73 19.72
N PRO A 55 2.63 -24.44 19.83
CA PRO A 55 3.01 -23.85 21.11
C PRO A 55 1.84 -23.90 22.09
N THR A 56 2.13 -24.20 23.36
CA THR A 56 1.13 -24.21 24.46
C THR A 56 1.50 -23.27 25.59
N HIS A 57 2.78 -22.90 25.69
CA HIS A 57 3.28 -21.95 26.67
C HIS A 57 4.56 -21.26 26.17
N GLY A 58 4.77 -20.02 26.60
CA GLY A 58 6.03 -19.30 26.46
C GLY A 58 5.88 -17.98 25.72
N LEU A 59 6.99 -17.26 25.64
CA LEU A 59 7.09 -15.95 25.02
C LEU A 59 8.17 -15.99 23.93
N ARG A 60 7.82 -15.49 22.75
CA ARG A 60 8.75 -15.11 21.67
C ARG A 60 8.73 -13.60 21.57
N PHE A 61 9.90 -12.98 21.57
CA PHE A 61 10.07 -11.54 21.44
C PHE A 61 11.25 -11.26 20.50
N SER A 62 11.07 -10.32 19.59
CA SER A 62 12.13 -9.81 18.73
C SER A 62 12.00 -8.30 18.62
N LEU A 63 13.13 -7.60 18.67
CA LEU A 63 13.26 -6.16 18.44
C LEU A 63 14.41 -5.93 17.47
N SER A 64 14.18 -5.15 16.42
CA SER A 64 15.21 -4.79 15.45
C SER A 64 15.11 -3.33 15.05
N ILE A 65 16.23 -2.75 14.63
CA ILE A 65 16.29 -1.36 14.14
C ILE A 65 17.14 -1.35 12.87
N GLY A 66 16.51 -1.25 11.71
CA GLY A 66 17.22 -1.08 10.44
C GLY A 66 17.66 0.37 10.27
N PHE A 67 18.96 0.60 10.09
CA PHE A 67 19.49 1.90 9.71
C PHE A 67 20.15 1.79 8.35
N SER A 68 19.55 2.41 7.33
CA SER A 68 20.11 2.51 5.97
C SER A 68 20.58 3.92 5.71
N GLY A 69 21.72 4.10 5.05
CA GLY A 69 22.22 5.45 4.81
C GLY A 69 23.30 5.58 3.76
N SER A 70 23.37 6.77 3.20
CA SER A 70 24.47 7.23 2.33
C SER A 70 25.83 7.24 3.04
N VAL A 71 25.86 7.45 4.36
CA VAL A 71 27.07 7.27 5.17
C VAL A 71 27.62 5.83 5.16
N LEU A 72 26.79 4.86 4.78
CA LEU A 72 27.16 3.46 4.59
C LEU A 72 27.40 3.10 3.11
N GLY A 73 27.44 4.09 2.20
CA GLY A 73 27.67 3.89 0.76
C GLY A 73 26.41 3.67 -0.09
N GLY A 74 25.22 3.80 0.49
CA GLY A 74 23.95 3.73 -0.24
C GLY A 74 23.49 5.07 -0.84
N ASN A 75 22.36 5.08 -1.56
CA ASN A 75 21.64 6.30 -1.93
C ASN A 75 20.26 6.40 -1.27
N VAL A 76 19.86 5.38 -0.49
CA VAL A 76 18.63 5.37 0.32
C VAL A 76 18.98 5.64 1.79
N ASN A 77 18.23 6.56 2.42
CA ASN A 77 18.36 6.88 3.84
C ASN A 77 17.08 6.53 4.58
N THR A 78 17.09 5.48 5.41
CA THR A 78 15.92 5.06 6.20
C THR A 78 16.27 4.63 7.62
N LEU A 79 15.33 4.84 8.54
CA LEU A 79 15.31 4.26 9.88
C LEU A 79 14.06 3.40 10.01
N GLN A 80 14.22 2.14 10.43
CA GLN A 80 13.17 1.12 10.42
C GLN A 80 13.18 0.29 11.72
N PRO A 81 12.61 0.77 12.83
CA PRO A 81 12.38 -0.05 14.00
C PRO A 81 11.23 -1.05 13.77
N ALA A 82 11.38 -2.25 14.29
CA ALA A 82 10.37 -3.30 14.24
C ALA A 82 10.39 -4.15 15.50
N MET A 83 9.22 -4.63 15.91
CA MET A 83 9.04 -5.56 17.02
C MET A 83 8.03 -6.65 16.68
N ASP A 84 8.28 -7.85 17.19
CA ASP A 84 7.43 -9.04 17.04
C ASP A 84 7.32 -9.74 18.39
N VAL A 85 6.10 -9.98 18.85
CA VAL A 85 5.82 -10.59 20.15
C VAL A 85 4.76 -11.65 19.97
N ALA A 86 5.05 -12.88 20.40
CA ALA A 86 4.06 -13.94 20.50
C ALA A 86 4.07 -14.54 21.91
N TYR A 87 2.90 -14.66 22.53
CA TYR A 87 2.74 -15.21 23.86
C TYR A 87 1.68 -16.31 23.85
N PHE A 88 2.03 -17.45 24.43
CA PHE A 88 1.17 -18.61 24.53
C PHE A 88 0.98 -18.99 26.00
N ARG A 89 -0.26 -19.33 26.36
CA ARG A 89 -0.59 -19.90 27.67
C ARG A 89 -1.78 -20.82 27.57
N ARG A 90 -1.94 -21.70 28.57
CA ARG A 90 -3.12 -22.57 28.66
C ARG A 90 -4.41 -21.74 28.79
N GLY A 91 -5.43 -22.21 28.10
CA GLY A 91 -6.79 -21.68 28.08
C GLY A 91 -7.59 -22.04 29.34
N ILE A 92 -8.92 -21.95 29.24
CA ILE A 92 -9.83 -22.32 30.34
C ILE A 92 -9.71 -23.80 30.67
N PHE A 93 -9.69 -24.65 29.63
CA PHE A 93 -9.40 -26.07 29.76
C PHE A 93 -7.92 -26.34 29.52
N LYS A 94 -7.35 -27.34 30.20
CA LYS A 94 -5.92 -27.70 30.10
C LYS A 94 -5.48 -28.09 28.68
N SER A 95 -6.42 -28.57 27.87
CA SER A 95 -6.24 -28.90 26.44
C SER A 95 -6.21 -27.67 25.54
N ASN A 96 -6.74 -26.53 26.00
CA ASN A 96 -6.90 -25.34 25.17
C ASN A 96 -5.70 -24.42 25.31
N VAL A 97 -5.47 -23.60 24.29
CA VAL A 97 -4.37 -22.63 24.28
C VAL A 97 -4.89 -21.27 23.89
N MET A 98 -4.49 -20.24 24.63
CA MET A 98 -4.60 -18.85 24.22
C MET A 98 -3.29 -18.45 23.54
N GLY A 99 -3.38 -18.01 22.29
CA GLY A 99 -2.28 -17.41 21.54
C GLY A 99 -2.52 -15.92 21.36
N PHE A 100 -1.50 -15.12 21.66
CA PHE A 100 -1.49 -13.68 21.45
C PHE A 100 -0.30 -13.35 20.57
N HIS A 101 -0.51 -12.52 19.56
CA HIS A 101 0.56 -12.00 18.73
C HIS A 101 0.39 -10.51 18.53
N PHE A 102 1.52 -9.81 18.56
CA PHE A 102 1.60 -8.40 18.25
C PHE A 102 2.84 -8.16 17.40
N ALA A 103 2.67 -7.51 16.26
CA ALA A 103 3.79 -7.00 15.48
C ALA A 103 3.63 -5.50 15.22
N GLY A 104 4.70 -4.76 15.45
CA GLY A 104 4.76 -3.32 15.23
C GLY A 104 5.96 -2.99 14.33
N ARG A 105 5.75 -2.21 13.29
CA ARG A 105 6.80 -1.80 12.35
C ARG A 105 6.63 -0.34 12.00
N PHE A 106 7.74 0.36 11.87
CA PHE A 106 7.75 1.75 11.46
C PHE A 106 8.90 2.00 10.50
N ILE A 107 8.72 2.87 9.52
CA ILE A 107 9.77 3.28 8.59
C ILE A 107 9.71 4.79 8.34
N THR A 108 10.87 5.45 8.37
CA THR A 108 10.99 6.85 7.98
C THR A 108 12.26 7.07 7.17
N GLY A 109 12.18 7.94 6.18
CA GLY A 109 13.34 8.57 5.57
C GLY A 109 13.92 9.67 6.45
N TYR A 110 15.19 9.99 6.24
CA TYR A 110 15.88 11.08 6.94
C TYR A 110 16.91 11.76 6.04
N GLY A 111 17.38 12.94 6.45
CA GLY A 111 18.37 13.72 5.68
C GLY A 111 17.79 14.29 4.39
N GLY A 112 16.56 14.80 4.43
CA GLY A 112 15.86 15.38 3.29
C GLY A 112 15.16 14.36 2.38
N ARG A 113 15.38 13.06 2.58
CA ARG A 113 14.75 11.97 1.82
C ARG A 113 13.55 11.40 2.57
N VAL A 114 12.62 10.82 1.82
CA VAL A 114 11.47 10.08 2.37
C VAL A 114 11.63 8.57 2.26
N ALA A 115 10.81 7.82 3.02
CA ALA A 115 10.78 6.36 2.94
C ALA A 115 10.41 5.88 1.52
N PRO A 116 11.23 5.01 0.89
CA PRO A 116 10.99 4.56 -0.47
C PRO A 116 9.65 3.81 -0.62
N PRO A 117 8.98 3.92 -1.79
CA PRO A 117 7.66 3.32 -2.02
C PRO A 117 7.62 1.81 -1.75
N TYR A 118 8.66 1.10 -2.17
CA TYR A 118 8.78 -0.36 -2.09
C TYR A 118 9.12 -0.88 -0.69
N SER A 119 9.42 0.00 0.26
CA SER A 119 9.73 -0.36 1.66
C SER A 119 8.59 -0.07 2.63
N ARG A 120 7.44 0.40 2.11
CA ARG A 120 6.27 0.75 2.91
C ARG A 120 5.38 -0.46 3.17
N TYR A 121 4.54 -0.32 4.19
CA TYR A 121 3.70 -1.40 4.66
C TYR A 121 2.34 -1.40 3.98
N TYR A 122 1.76 -2.60 3.97
CA TYR A 122 0.42 -2.93 3.55
C TYR A 122 -0.02 -4.06 4.47
N MET A 123 -1.32 -4.20 4.65
CA MET A 123 -1.87 -5.17 5.58
C MET A 123 -3.08 -5.91 4.98
N GLY A 124 -3.33 -7.11 5.48
CA GLY A 124 -4.53 -7.89 5.18
C GLY A 124 -4.19 -9.31 4.76
N GLY A 125 -5.16 -10.20 4.87
CA GLY A 125 -4.98 -11.64 4.66
C GLY A 125 -4.71 -12.40 5.95
N GLU A 126 -4.33 -13.66 5.79
CA GLU A 126 -4.26 -14.67 6.86
C GLU A 126 -3.20 -14.44 7.93
N ASP A 127 -2.11 -13.72 7.61
CA ASP A 127 -0.99 -13.49 8.53
C ASP A 127 -1.11 -12.14 9.25
N ASP A 128 -2.08 -11.31 8.86
CA ASP A 128 -2.31 -9.97 9.38
C ASP A 128 -3.69 -9.87 10.03
N VAL A 129 -4.70 -9.41 9.28
CA VAL A 129 -6.08 -9.26 9.73
C VAL A 129 -6.96 -10.08 8.81
N ARG A 130 -7.39 -11.26 9.30
CA ARG A 130 -8.29 -12.14 8.54
C ARG A 130 -9.58 -11.39 8.22
N GLY A 131 -10.20 -11.70 7.08
CA GLY A 131 -11.43 -11.03 6.65
C GLY A 131 -11.21 -9.85 5.69
N PHE A 132 -9.97 -9.40 5.54
CA PHE A 132 -9.54 -8.45 4.52
C PHE A 132 -8.68 -9.15 3.48
N ASP A 133 -8.75 -8.70 2.24
CA ASP A 133 -7.91 -9.23 1.16
C ASP A 133 -6.45 -8.79 1.35
N ILE A 134 -5.52 -9.58 0.81
CA ILE A 134 -4.08 -9.38 0.97
C ILE A 134 -3.67 -8.00 0.45
N LEU A 135 -2.90 -7.25 1.26
CA LEU A 135 -2.38 -5.91 0.97
C LEU A 135 -3.46 -4.82 0.72
N THR A 136 -4.71 -5.04 1.13
CA THR A 136 -5.80 -4.06 0.89
C THR A 136 -5.97 -3.04 2.00
N ILE A 137 -5.51 -3.32 3.22
CA ILE A 137 -5.48 -2.36 4.31
C ILE A 137 -4.23 -1.50 4.12
N SER A 138 -4.44 -0.29 3.60
CA SER A 138 -3.37 0.68 3.40
C SER A 138 -3.93 2.10 3.29
N PRO A 139 -3.13 3.14 3.59
CA PRO A 139 -3.48 4.51 3.26
C PRO A 139 -3.70 4.69 1.75
N ILE A 140 -4.67 5.52 1.39
CA ILE A 140 -4.89 5.94 0.01
C ILE A 140 -4.55 7.42 -0.09
N ALA A 141 -3.87 7.81 -1.16
CA ALA A 141 -3.48 9.20 -1.40
C ALA A 141 -3.61 9.58 -2.87
N TYR A 142 -3.41 10.86 -3.14
CA TYR A 142 -3.39 11.43 -4.48
C TYR A 142 -2.10 12.18 -4.73
N ILE A 143 -1.51 11.98 -5.91
CA ILE A 143 -0.34 12.74 -6.36
C ILE A 143 -0.67 13.57 -7.60
N PRO A 144 -0.09 14.77 -7.74
CA PRO A 144 -0.25 15.59 -8.92
C PRO A 144 0.42 14.91 -10.11
N THR A 145 -0.21 14.96 -11.27
CA THR A 145 0.31 14.44 -12.54
C THR A 145 -0.33 15.20 -13.71
N ASN A 146 0.21 15.00 -14.91
CA ASN A 146 -0.34 15.48 -16.17
C ASN A 146 -0.71 14.33 -17.13
N ASN A 147 -0.80 13.10 -16.59
CA ASN A 147 -1.07 11.85 -17.30
C ASN A 147 -2.28 11.14 -16.67
N PRO A 148 -3.27 10.68 -17.46
CA PRO A 148 -3.28 10.63 -18.93
C PRO A 148 -3.60 11.95 -19.61
N ALA A 149 -3.01 12.12 -20.80
CA ALA A 149 -3.46 13.14 -21.74
C ALA A 149 -4.88 12.79 -22.22
N VAL A 150 -5.71 13.82 -22.40
CA VAL A 150 -7.12 13.67 -22.75
C VAL A 150 -7.33 13.99 -24.23
N PRO A 151 -8.20 13.25 -24.96
CA PRO A 151 -8.47 13.57 -26.35
C PRO A 151 -9.17 14.93 -26.47
N VAL A 152 -8.77 15.69 -27.48
CA VAL A 152 -9.43 16.96 -27.84
C VAL A 152 -10.59 16.66 -28.78
N TYR A 153 -11.72 17.32 -28.58
CA TYR A 153 -12.93 17.16 -29.38
C TYR A 153 -13.21 18.41 -30.21
N ASN A 154 -13.88 18.25 -31.35
CA ASN A 154 -14.51 19.35 -32.07
C ASN A 154 -15.82 19.74 -31.36
N ASN A 155 -16.40 20.90 -31.73
CA ASN A 155 -17.64 21.38 -31.10
C ASN A 155 -18.84 20.45 -31.35
N ASP A 156 -18.80 19.62 -32.39
CA ASP A 156 -19.82 18.63 -32.74
C ASP A 156 -19.70 17.31 -31.95
N GLY A 157 -18.71 17.19 -31.06
CA GLY A 157 -18.48 15.99 -30.26
C GLY A 157 -17.69 14.89 -30.99
N THR A 158 -17.15 15.14 -32.18
CA THR A 158 -16.20 14.24 -32.83
C THR A 158 -14.79 14.44 -32.28
N VAL A 159 -13.96 13.39 -32.28
CA VAL A 159 -12.55 13.49 -31.88
C VAL A 159 -11.80 14.36 -32.88
N ARG A 160 -11.08 15.36 -32.38
CA ARG A 160 -10.21 16.19 -33.22
C ARG A 160 -9.01 15.36 -33.66
N VAL A 161 -8.76 15.33 -34.97
CA VAL A 161 -7.64 14.60 -35.57
C VAL A 161 -6.66 15.57 -36.25
N GLN A 162 -5.39 15.18 -36.32
CA GLN A 162 -4.35 15.85 -37.08
C GLN A 162 -3.77 14.92 -38.15
N ARG A 163 -3.30 15.48 -39.26
CA ARG A 163 -2.65 14.72 -40.34
C ARG A 163 -1.24 14.34 -39.93
N ILE A 164 -0.86 13.10 -40.21
CA ILE A 164 0.50 12.59 -40.01
C ILE A 164 0.98 11.91 -41.29
N VAL A 165 2.30 11.83 -41.45
CA VAL A 165 2.93 10.99 -42.48
C VAL A 165 3.33 9.68 -41.81
N GLU A 166 2.78 8.57 -42.29
CA GLU A 166 3.08 7.24 -41.76
C GLU A 166 4.46 6.74 -42.24
N SER A 167 4.97 5.68 -41.61
CA SER A 167 6.30 5.12 -41.91
C SER A 167 6.45 4.62 -43.36
N ASN A 168 5.33 4.33 -44.03
CA ASN A 168 5.23 3.94 -45.44
C ASN A 168 5.08 5.15 -46.40
N GLY A 169 5.14 6.39 -45.89
CA GLY A 169 5.00 7.62 -46.66
C GLY A 169 3.56 7.99 -47.04
N THR A 170 2.55 7.25 -46.59
CA THR A 170 1.14 7.64 -46.80
C THR A 170 0.70 8.70 -45.79
N ILE A 171 -0.38 9.40 -46.10
CA ILE A 171 -0.97 10.38 -45.20
C ILE A 171 -2.07 9.70 -44.37
N GLY A 172 -1.86 9.64 -43.06
CA GLY A 172 -2.83 9.18 -42.08
C GLY A 172 -3.39 10.32 -41.22
N THR A 173 -4.27 9.96 -40.29
CA THR A 173 -4.79 10.88 -39.25
C THR A 173 -4.65 10.25 -37.88
N THR A 174 -4.25 11.04 -36.88
CA THR A 174 -4.19 10.60 -35.48
C THR A 174 -5.00 11.54 -34.58
N PRO A 175 -5.64 11.05 -33.51
CA PRO A 175 -6.29 11.91 -32.51
C PRO A 175 -5.32 12.92 -31.91
N VAL A 176 -5.83 14.13 -31.66
CA VAL A 176 -5.12 15.16 -30.91
C VAL A 176 -5.40 14.95 -29.43
N TYR A 177 -4.35 14.95 -28.63
CA TYR A 177 -4.42 14.89 -27.17
C TYR A 177 -3.87 16.18 -26.56
N GLN A 178 -4.36 16.53 -25.39
CA GLN A 178 -3.80 17.58 -24.55
C GLN A 178 -3.49 17.05 -23.15
N ASN A 179 -2.39 17.50 -22.56
CA ASN A 179 -2.11 17.26 -21.15
C ASN A 179 -3.03 18.16 -20.32
N VAL A 180 -3.45 17.66 -19.16
CA VAL A 180 -4.27 18.41 -18.20
C VAL A 180 -3.80 18.10 -16.78
N PRO A 181 -3.92 19.05 -15.84
CA PRO A 181 -3.56 18.81 -14.46
C PRO A 181 -4.53 17.81 -13.84
N TYR A 182 -4.01 16.82 -13.11
CA TYR A 182 -4.83 15.76 -12.50
C TYR A 182 -4.20 15.27 -11.20
N TYR A 183 -5.04 14.87 -10.24
CA TYR A 183 -4.61 14.17 -9.04
C TYR A 183 -4.88 12.67 -9.18
N GLN A 184 -3.82 11.91 -9.40
CA GLN A 184 -3.88 10.47 -9.55
C GLN A 184 -3.94 9.77 -8.19
N LEU A 185 -4.91 8.86 -8.04
CA LEU A 185 -4.98 7.95 -6.91
C LEU A 185 -3.77 7.02 -6.90
N ILE A 186 -3.15 6.91 -5.72
CA ILE A 186 -2.06 5.98 -5.43
C ILE A 186 -2.35 5.24 -4.12
N LEU A 187 -1.76 4.04 -4.01
CA LEU A 187 -1.66 3.28 -2.77
C LEU A 187 -0.22 3.40 -2.28
N PRO A 188 0.11 4.44 -1.49
CA PRO A 188 1.49 4.68 -1.12
C PRO A 188 2.09 3.61 -0.22
N GLY A 189 1.26 2.88 0.54
CA GLY A 189 1.71 2.11 1.69
C GLY A 189 1.89 3.00 2.94
N GLY A 190 1.68 2.45 4.13
CA GLY A 190 1.91 3.16 5.37
C GLY A 190 3.37 3.23 5.77
N ASP A 191 3.67 4.19 6.64
CA ASP A 191 4.95 4.30 7.35
C ASP A 191 4.90 3.61 8.73
N THR A 192 3.70 3.26 9.20
CA THR A 192 3.43 2.68 10.51
C THR A 192 2.46 1.52 10.37
N TYR A 193 2.91 0.35 10.77
CA TYR A 193 2.16 -0.90 10.76
C TYR A 193 2.07 -1.43 12.19
N GLY A 194 0.87 -1.85 12.60
CA GLY A 194 0.65 -2.49 13.88
C GLY A 194 -0.47 -3.50 13.78
N VAL A 195 -0.22 -4.75 14.13
CA VAL A 195 -1.23 -5.82 14.16
C VAL A 195 -1.22 -6.50 15.52
N PHE A 196 -2.41 -6.86 15.98
CA PHE A 196 -2.65 -7.70 17.14
C PHE A 196 -3.58 -8.84 16.74
N ASN A 197 -3.19 -10.07 17.06
CA ASN A 197 -3.97 -11.27 16.83
C ASN A 197 -4.18 -12.01 18.15
N TYR A 198 -5.40 -12.48 18.35
CA TYR A 198 -5.75 -13.38 19.43
C TYR A 198 -6.41 -14.64 18.85
N GLU A 199 -5.98 -15.80 19.34
CA GLU A 199 -6.55 -17.11 18.99
C GLU A 199 -6.83 -17.92 20.25
N TYR A 200 -8.01 -18.56 20.30
CA TYR A 200 -8.35 -19.53 21.33
C TYR A 200 -8.42 -20.94 20.74
N ARG A 201 -7.33 -21.70 20.82
CA ARG A 201 -7.22 -23.02 20.19
C ARG A 201 -7.90 -24.10 21.02
N ILE A 202 -8.86 -24.80 20.41
CA ILE A 202 -9.63 -25.90 20.97
C ILE A 202 -9.34 -27.15 20.11
N PRO A 203 -8.51 -28.09 20.61
CA PRO A 203 -8.34 -29.37 19.94
C PRO A 203 -9.68 -30.11 19.86
N ILE A 204 -10.05 -30.61 18.67
CA ILE A 204 -11.28 -31.40 18.47
C ILE A 204 -10.92 -32.89 18.45
N ILE A 205 -10.19 -33.32 17.44
CA ILE A 205 -9.77 -34.71 17.25
C ILE A 205 -8.48 -34.77 16.42
N GLY A 206 -7.51 -35.58 16.85
CA GLY A 206 -6.25 -35.73 16.14
C GLY A 206 -5.58 -34.37 15.84
N PRO A 207 -5.20 -34.08 14.59
CA PRO A 207 -4.55 -32.82 14.20
C PRO A 207 -5.53 -31.66 13.98
N VAL A 208 -6.84 -31.85 14.25
CA VAL A 208 -7.89 -30.87 13.96
C VAL A 208 -8.12 -29.97 15.17
N THR A 209 -8.00 -28.66 14.96
CA THR A 209 -8.20 -27.61 15.98
C THR A 209 -9.20 -26.58 15.48
N LEU A 210 -10.15 -26.19 16.32
CA LEU A 210 -10.98 -25.01 16.12
C LEU A 210 -10.37 -23.82 16.87
N ALA A 211 -10.27 -22.67 16.21
CA ALA A 211 -9.73 -21.45 16.77
C ALA A 211 -10.67 -20.27 16.50
N PRO A 212 -11.52 -19.87 17.47
CA PRO A 212 -12.08 -18.54 17.47
C PRO A 212 -10.96 -17.51 17.57
N PHE A 213 -11.07 -16.44 16.80
CA PHE A 213 -10.04 -15.41 16.73
C PHE A 213 -10.60 -13.99 16.78
N LEU A 214 -9.72 -13.05 17.14
CA LEU A 214 -9.91 -11.62 17.02
C LEU A 214 -8.61 -11.02 16.46
N ASP A 215 -8.71 -10.33 15.33
CA ASP A 215 -7.59 -9.63 14.72
C ASP A 215 -7.88 -8.14 14.68
N VAL A 216 -6.89 -7.32 15.00
CA VAL A 216 -6.97 -5.85 14.93
C VAL A 216 -5.69 -5.34 14.30
N GLY A 217 -5.81 -4.48 13.30
CA GLY A 217 -4.66 -3.97 12.59
C GLY A 217 -4.82 -2.52 12.16
N VAL A 218 -3.69 -1.82 12.08
CA VAL A 218 -3.58 -0.46 11.58
C VAL A 218 -2.39 -0.36 10.65
N ASP A 219 -2.62 0.17 9.45
CA ASP A 219 -1.58 0.61 8.53
C ASP A 219 -1.84 2.09 8.20
N ARG A 220 -0.89 2.97 8.51
CA ARG A 220 -1.08 4.42 8.47
C ARG A 220 0.19 5.17 8.09
N LEU A 221 0.00 6.43 7.69
CA LEU A 221 1.00 7.48 7.53
C LEU A 221 1.00 8.34 8.79
N SER A 222 1.77 7.94 9.79
CA SER A 222 1.97 8.74 11.01
C SER A 222 2.79 10.00 10.74
N ILE A 223 3.62 9.99 9.70
CA ILE A 223 4.43 11.13 9.27
C ILE A 223 4.05 11.51 7.84
N PRO A 224 3.01 12.33 7.63
CA PRO A 224 2.58 12.73 6.29
C PRO A 224 3.68 13.39 5.45
N SER A 225 4.68 14.05 6.06
CA SER A 225 5.83 14.61 5.34
C SER A 225 6.68 13.54 4.64
N GLN A 226 6.55 12.26 5.01
CA GLN A 226 7.14 11.15 4.28
C GLN A 226 6.48 10.92 2.90
N LEU A 227 5.38 11.59 2.57
CA LEU A 227 4.86 11.65 1.19
C LEU A 227 5.27 12.93 0.46
N GLY A 228 6.46 13.45 0.78
CA GLY A 228 7.10 14.54 0.05
C GLY A 228 7.40 14.13 -1.39
N LEU A 229 6.97 14.98 -2.33
CA LEU A 229 7.19 14.79 -3.75
C LEU A 229 8.44 15.53 -4.20
N ASN A 230 9.04 15.07 -5.29
CA ASN A 230 10.20 15.69 -5.90
C ASN A 230 9.91 17.17 -6.24
N PRO A 231 10.60 18.13 -5.61
CA PRO A 231 10.28 19.55 -5.78
C PRO A 231 10.39 20.01 -7.23
N THR A 232 11.43 19.56 -7.95
CA THR A 232 11.64 19.91 -9.36
C THR A 232 10.47 19.44 -10.23
N ARG A 233 9.92 18.25 -9.95
CA ARG A 233 8.78 17.73 -10.72
C ARG A 233 7.51 18.53 -10.44
N VAL A 234 7.25 18.87 -9.18
CA VAL A 234 6.08 19.69 -8.81
C VAL A 234 6.20 21.10 -9.41
N ASP A 235 7.40 21.69 -9.38
CA ASP A 235 7.65 23.00 -9.98
C ASP A 235 7.45 22.97 -11.51
N GLN A 236 7.82 21.88 -12.19
CA GLN A 236 7.52 21.69 -13.62
C GLN A 236 6.02 21.61 -13.89
N LEU A 237 5.28 20.84 -13.09
CA LEU A 237 3.83 20.73 -13.24
C LEU A 237 3.14 22.07 -12.99
N ASN A 238 3.60 22.85 -12.02
CA ASN A 238 3.08 24.20 -11.75
C ASN A 238 3.53 25.24 -12.78
N ALA A 239 4.64 25.01 -13.49
CA ALA A 239 5.01 25.84 -14.64
C ALA A 239 4.13 25.54 -15.87
N GLU A 240 3.72 24.27 -16.07
CA GLU A 240 2.80 23.86 -17.14
C GLU A 240 1.35 24.27 -16.82
N PHE A 241 0.94 24.14 -15.55
CA PHE A 241 -0.41 24.43 -15.06
C PHE A 241 -0.39 25.32 -13.81
N PRO A 242 -0.12 26.64 -13.94
CA PRO A 242 -0.01 27.54 -12.79
C PRO A 242 -1.28 27.60 -11.92
N GLU A 243 -2.45 27.46 -12.54
CA GLU A 243 -3.75 27.50 -11.85
C GLU A 243 -4.03 26.27 -10.99
N ALA A 244 -3.31 25.16 -11.22
CA ALA A 244 -3.49 23.92 -10.46
C ALA A 244 -2.89 23.98 -9.05
N ASP A 245 -1.90 24.87 -8.82
CA ASP A 245 -1.18 25.09 -7.55
C ASP A 245 -0.89 23.78 -6.79
N PHE A 246 -0.17 22.87 -7.46
CA PHE A 246 0.10 21.55 -6.90
C PHE A 246 0.98 21.65 -5.64
N SER A 247 0.54 20.93 -4.60
CA SER A 247 1.27 20.77 -3.36
C SER A 247 2.51 19.87 -3.56
N ARG A 248 3.61 20.18 -2.86
CA ARG A 248 4.83 19.36 -2.79
C ARG A 248 4.68 18.08 -1.95
N ARG A 249 3.45 17.70 -1.62
CA ARG A 249 3.13 16.52 -0.82
C ARG A 249 1.85 15.89 -1.34
N ALA A 250 1.81 14.57 -1.35
CA ALA A 250 0.60 13.83 -1.69
C ALA A 250 -0.57 14.20 -0.75
N VAL A 251 -1.79 14.21 -1.30
CA VAL A 251 -3.02 14.49 -0.54
C VAL A 251 -3.59 13.17 -0.06
N ILE A 252 -3.73 13.00 1.25
CA ILE A 252 -4.26 11.75 1.82
C ILE A 252 -5.78 11.72 1.68
N ALA A 253 -6.34 10.61 1.19
CA ALA A 253 -7.77 10.39 1.13
C ALA A 253 -8.34 10.25 2.57
N PRO A 254 -9.30 11.09 2.98
CA PRO A 254 -9.85 11.07 4.34
C PRO A 254 -10.44 9.71 4.73
N GLY A 255 -10.30 9.33 6.01
CA GLY A 255 -10.93 8.12 6.57
C GLY A 255 -10.28 6.77 6.20
N THR A 256 -9.39 6.73 5.21
CA THR A 256 -8.80 5.47 4.70
C THR A 256 -7.80 4.80 5.64
N GLN A 257 -7.34 5.51 6.67
CA GLN A 257 -6.34 5.04 7.65
C GLN A 257 -6.93 4.50 8.95
N LYS A 258 -8.25 4.26 8.99
CA LYS A 258 -8.95 3.74 10.17
C LYS A 258 -8.41 2.35 10.56
N PRO A 259 -8.27 2.00 11.85
CA PRO A 259 -7.97 0.63 12.24
C PRO A 259 -9.03 -0.36 11.74
N ARG A 260 -8.58 -1.50 11.23
CA ARG A 260 -9.42 -2.63 10.83
C ARG A 260 -9.46 -3.66 11.93
N ALA A 261 -10.61 -4.30 12.10
CA ALA A 261 -10.78 -5.35 13.10
C ALA A 261 -11.73 -6.41 12.57
N SER A 262 -11.45 -7.68 12.88
CA SER A 262 -12.29 -8.80 12.52
C SER A 262 -12.31 -9.85 13.63
N ALA A 263 -13.38 -10.63 13.66
CA ALA A 263 -13.49 -11.80 14.52
C ALA A 263 -14.09 -12.96 13.72
N GLY A 264 -13.77 -14.18 14.09
CA GLY A 264 -14.20 -15.32 13.30
C GLY A 264 -13.86 -16.66 13.90
N LEU A 265 -14.04 -17.70 13.08
CA LEU A 265 -13.72 -19.08 13.40
C LEU A 265 -12.78 -19.64 12.34
N GLU A 266 -11.72 -20.32 12.80
CA GLU A 266 -10.76 -21.01 11.95
C GLU A 266 -10.69 -22.49 12.31
N LEU A 267 -10.77 -23.36 11.32
CA LEU A 267 -10.49 -24.79 11.43
C LEU A 267 -9.07 -25.04 10.88
N GLN A 268 -8.19 -25.53 11.74
CA GLN A 268 -6.80 -25.84 11.43
C GLN A 268 -6.60 -27.35 11.37
N VAL A 269 -5.91 -27.83 10.33
CA VAL A 269 -5.50 -29.24 10.20
C VAL A 269 -4.02 -29.31 9.89
N LEU A 270 -3.23 -29.90 10.79
CA LEU A 270 -1.82 -30.14 10.56
C LEU A 270 -1.62 -31.40 9.71
N MET A 271 -0.96 -31.26 8.55
CA MET A 271 -0.67 -32.39 7.68
C MET A 271 0.65 -33.07 8.07
N PRO A 272 0.70 -34.42 8.15
CA PRO A 272 1.94 -35.13 8.49
C PRO A 272 3.06 -34.99 7.44
N VAL A 273 2.70 -34.87 6.15
CA VAL A 273 3.66 -34.93 5.03
C VAL A 273 4.16 -33.55 4.62
N VAL A 274 3.30 -32.55 4.67
CA VAL A 274 3.61 -31.15 4.37
C VAL A 274 3.57 -30.45 5.71
N ASN A 275 4.72 -30.09 6.28
CA ASN A 275 4.84 -29.48 7.61
C ASN A 275 4.28 -28.04 7.65
N ALA A 276 3.07 -27.84 7.15
CA ALA A 276 2.31 -26.60 7.04
C ALA A 276 0.82 -26.92 7.33
N PRO A 277 0.14 -26.14 8.18
CA PRO A 277 -1.25 -26.38 8.48
C PRO A 277 -2.16 -25.84 7.36
N PHE A 278 -3.19 -26.64 7.03
CA PHE A 278 -4.33 -26.17 6.25
C PHE A 278 -5.28 -25.39 7.14
N ARG A 279 -5.85 -24.32 6.59
CA ARG A 279 -6.78 -23.44 7.29
C ARG A 279 -8.04 -23.23 6.47
N LEU A 280 -9.15 -23.32 7.16
CA LEU A 280 -10.45 -22.90 6.66
C LEU A 280 -11.01 -21.91 7.67
N TYR A 281 -11.22 -20.65 7.28
CA TYR A 281 -11.76 -19.67 8.20
C TYR A 281 -12.91 -18.87 7.60
N TRP A 282 -13.81 -18.47 8.49
CA TRP A 282 -14.79 -17.43 8.26
C TRP A 282 -14.48 -16.26 9.19
N ALA A 283 -14.41 -15.06 8.62
CA ALA A 283 -14.14 -13.82 9.32
C ALA A 283 -15.28 -12.83 9.11
N TYR A 284 -15.64 -12.10 10.16
CA TYR A 284 -16.56 -10.97 10.14
C TYR A 284 -15.84 -9.69 10.54
N ASN A 285 -15.92 -8.67 9.70
CA ASN A 285 -15.20 -7.42 9.87
C ASN A 285 -16.00 -6.48 10.79
N LEU A 286 -15.52 -6.34 12.03
CA LEU A 286 -16.09 -5.49 13.08
C LEU A 286 -15.78 -4.01 12.85
N SER A 287 -14.61 -3.71 12.28
CA SER A 287 -14.22 -2.36 11.85
C SER A 287 -13.65 -2.44 10.45
N TYR A 288 -14.29 -1.69 9.55
CA TYR A 288 -13.95 -1.59 8.14
C TYR A 288 -14.14 -0.14 7.67
N VAL A 289 -13.71 0.14 6.44
CA VAL A 289 -13.83 1.42 5.75
C VAL A 289 -14.76 1.26 4.57
N ASN A 290 -15.87 2.00 4.63
CA ASN A 290 -16.72 2.29 3.49
C ASN A 290 -16.73 3.79 3.31
N THR A 291 -16.14 4.26 2.22
CA THR A 291 -16.04 5.68 1.94
C THR A 291 -15.98 5.93 0.46
N ASN A 292 -15.95 7.21 0.13
CA ASN A 292 -16.09 7.76 -1.18
C ASN A 292 -14.79 8.53 -1.43
N LEU A 293 -13.94 7.97 -2.29
CA LEU A 293 -12.62 8.53 -2.60
C LEU A 293 -12.80 9.66 -3.63
N ILE A 294 -12.46 10.88 -3.22
CA ILE A 294 -12.62 12.09 -4.02
C ILE A 294 -11.24 12.71 -4.25
N PRO A 295 -10.68 12.65 -5.48
CA PRO A 295 -9.46 13.39 -5.79
C PRO A 295 -9.72 14.91 -5.76
N PRO A 296 -8.72 15.73 -5.37
CA PRO A 296 -8.81 17.16 -5.55
C PRO A 296 -9.00 17.52 -7.03
N ILE A 297 -9.89 18.47 -7.32
CA ILE A 297 -10.19 18.93 -8.67
C ILE A 297 -9.30 20.13 -8.98
N VAL A 298 -8.56 20.05 -10.08
CA VAL A 298 -7.62 21.09 -10.55
C VAL A 298 -7.81 21.45 -12.03
N ILE A 299 -8.88 20.95 -12.65
CA ILE A 299 -9.24 21.30 -14.02
C ILE A 299 -10.36 22.34 -14.00
N ASP A 300 -10.28 23.29 -14.92
CA ASP A 300 -11.31 24.29 -15.17
C ASP A 300 -11.70 24.27 -16.66
N ARG A 301 -12.78 24.96 -17.02
CA ARG A 301 -13.24 25.04 -18.41
C ARG A 301 -12.26 25.80 -19.31
N SER A 302 -11.53 26.77 -18.78
CA SER A 302 -10.59 27.62 -19.53
C SER A 302 -9.40 26.85 -20.10
N LEU A 303 -9.01 25.74 -19.46
CA LEU A 303 -7.97 24.81 -19.96
C LEU A 303 -8.34 24.08 -21.27
N PHE A 304 -9.57 24.25 -21.78
CA PHE A 304 -10.07 23.48 -22.92
C PHE A 304 -10.48 24.38 -24.08
N PRO A 305 -10.24 23.95 -25.34
CA PRO A 305 -10.61 24.73 -26.51
C PRO A 305 -12.14 24.87 -26.67
N ASN A 306 -12.91 23.91 -26.17
CA ASN A 306 -14.38 23.90 -26.24
C ASN A 306 -15.02 23.07 -25.13
N GLU A 307 -16.34 23.18 -25.03
CA GLU A 307 -17.16 22.48 -24.03
C GLU A 307 -17.12 20.96 -24.20
N ALA A 308 -17.06 20.46 -25.44
CA ALA A 308 -17.00 19.04 -25.73
C ALA A 308 -15.72 18.41 -25.16
N SER A 309 -14.58 19.09 -25.32
CA SER A 309 -13.29 18.63 -24.78
C SER A 309 -13.28 18.67 -23.25
N PHE A 310 -13.82 19.73 -22.64
CA PHE A 310 -13.94 19.84 -21.18
C PHE A 310 -14.80 18.71 -20.58
N LYS A 311 -16.01 18.49 -21.13
CA LYS A 311 -16.89 17.41 -20.67
C LYS A 311 -16.27 16.03 -20.85
N ASN A 312 -15.56 15.81 -21.95
CA ASN A 312 -14.85 14.54 -22.17
C ASN A 312 -13.76 14.32 -21.11
N ALA A 313 -12.94 15.34 -20.83
CA ALA A 313 -11.90 15.24 -19.81
C ALA A 313 -12.48 15.02 -18.42
N LEU A 314 -13.57 15.71 -18.07
CA LEU A 314 -14.29 15.47 -16.83
C LEU A 314 -14.79 14.01 -16.76
N ASN A 315 -15.38 13.49 -17.83
CA ASN A 315 -15.85 12.10 -17.90
C ASN A 315 -14.73 11.06 -17.95
N LEU A 316 -13.51 11.41 -18.36
CA LEU A 316 -12.39 10.47 -18.41
C LEU A 316 -11.65 10.40 -17.07
N LEU A 317 -11.40 11.57 -16.48
CA LEU A 317 -10.63 11.71 -15.24
C LEU A 317 -11.51 11.60 -14.00
N TYR A 318 -12.79 11.94 -14.13
CA TYR A 318 -13.81 11.91 -13.09
C TYR A 318 -15.10 11.25 -13.63
N PRO A 319 -15.03 10.00 -14.14
CA PRO A 319 -16.10 9.35 -14.93
C PRO A 319 -17.48 9.29 -14.30
N THR A 320 -17.56 9.45 -12.98
CA THR A 320 -18.81 9.43 -12.22
C THR A 320 -19.30 10.81 -11.79
N GLY A 321 -18.52 11.89 -11.95
CA GLY A 321 -18.80 13.19 -11.33
C GLY A 321 -19.00 13.12 -9.80
N LEU A 322 -18.64 11.98 -9.21
CA LEU A 322 -18.98 11.49 -7.88
C LEU A 322 -17.84 10.61 -7.37
N PRO A 323 -17.77 10.39 -6.06
CA PRO A 323 -16.66 9.70 -5.42
C PRO A 323 -16.44 8.28 -5.94
N ILE A 324 -15.19 7.81 -6.02
CA ILE A 324 -14.88 6.40 -6.28
C ILE A 324 -15.27 5.62 -5.01
N PRO A 325 -16.28 4.73 -5.06
CA PRO A 325 -16.67 3.97 -3.88
C PRO A 325 -15.53 3.03 -3.49
N PHE A 326 -15.16 3.09 -2.22
CA PHE A 326 -14.22 2.18 -1.58
C PHE A 326 -14.97 1.48 -0.46
N ASP A 327 -15.46 0.28 -0.78
CA ASP A 327 -16.26 -0.54 0.12
C ASP A 327 -15.51 -1.82 0.48
N GLU A 328 -15.15 -1.95 1.74
CA GLU A 328 -14.59 -3.18 2.27
C GLU A 328 -15.73 -4.19 2.56
N ARG A 329 -15.44 -5.48 2.35
CA ARG A 329 -16.41 -6.56 2.60
C ARG A 329 -16.73 -6.64 4.09
N ARG A 330 -17.95 -7.06 4.44
CA ARG A 330 -18.34 -7.30 5.84
C ARG A 330 -17.92 -8.65 6.39
N SER A 331 -17.76 -9.64 5.51
CA SER A 331 -17.33 -10.97 5.89
C SER A 331 -16.66 -11.68 4.73
N LEU A 332 -15.81 -12.65 5.04
CA LEU A 332 -15.09 -13.43 4.05
C LEU A 332 -14.90 -14.87 4.55
N PHE A 333 -15.04 -15.81 3.62
CA PHE A 333 -14.73 -17.21 3.82
C PHE A 333 -13.52 -17.57 2.96
N ARG A 334 -12.52 -18.22 3.54
CA ARG A 334 -11.27 -18.50 2.81
C ARG A 334 -10.61 -19.79 3.27
N PHE A 335 -9.98 -20.43 2.29
CA PHE A 335 -9.06 -21.53 2.47
C PHE A 335 -7.63 -21.02 2.25
N SER A 336 -6.69 -21.41 3.11
CA SER A 336 -5.27 -21.06 2.98
C SER A 336 -4.35 -22.16 3.52
N ILE A 337 -3.08 -22.09 3.14
CA ILE A 337 -1.98 -22.94 3.58
C ILE A 337 -0.89 -22.00 4.11
N GLY A 338 -0.58 -22.05 5.41
CA GLY A 338 0.36 -21.07 5.98
C GLY A 338 0.70 -21.34 7.44
N ARG A 339 1.78 -20.74 7.95
CA ARG A 339 2.26 -20.95 9.33
C ARG A 339 1.47 -20.11 10.32
N THR A 340 1.18 -20.63 11.51
CA THR A 340 0.57 -19.83 12.59
C THR A 340 1.61 -18.81 13.05
N PHE A 341 1.14 -17.62 13.44
CA PHE A 341 2.01 -16.56 13.93
C PHE A 341 2.87 -17.02 15.12
#